data_AF-A0A8T4GY74-F1
#
_entry.id   AF-A0A8T4GY74-F1
#
_cell.length_a   1.000
_cell.length_b   1.000
_cell.length_c   1.000
_cell.angle_alpha   90.00
_cell.angle_beta   90.00
_cell.angle_gamma   90.00
#
_symmetry.space_group_name_H-M   'P 1'
#
loop_
_entity.id
_entity.type
_entity.pdbx_description
1 polymer ?
#
loop_
_entity_poly.entity_id
_entity_poly.type
_entity_poly.pdbx_seq_one_letter_code
_entity_poly.pdbx_strand_id
1 'polypeptide(L)'
;MPSISRRRYLTGAATGALAATAGCLFDSCSPVDPGTAWWPQTRGDAGNTNAAPTLPAITDGEERWTVATEAADLAGVAAVGDVVVAAGATARREAGVLAALDLDDEETRTAYELDRPATGTPALDRGVAVVPVLGSFTDPETGGLVAVDLSESTEPWRHGTAGRPNPPAVHGGAVVASSDAGDVTALDGDGGEVRWRRSFGDDRQRARIPAPPAVDGERVYLSAEGSAAEGIYALDRGSGETAWSIPGPSIPHALVRAADLVLASYRRYEVAAFDAGSGERRWSQPIHGGRLFPPAVAEGRVISAGRERVVALSLADGGEQWTRAYSVSGAPLLVGSTVILPTRDGLVGLDAASGDERWSADGTPGTGYMPVENGLLSTDGDSVSLRTNCG
;
A
#
# COMPACT_ATOMS: atom_id res chain seq x y z
N MET A 1 -67.74 -39.07 34.51
CA MET A 1 -66.98 -38.58 33.34
C MET A 1 -67.97 -38.12 32.27
N PRO A 2 -68.30 -36.82 32.16
CA PRO A 2 -69.12 -36.30 31.09
C PRO A 2 -68.28 -35.60 30.02
N SER A 3 -68.59 -35.85 28.76
CA SER A 3 -67.90 -35.34 27.57
C SER A 3 -68.32 -33.92 27.20
N ILE A 4 -67.34 -33.19 26.68
CA ILE A 4 -67.32 -31.77 26.33
C ILE A 4 -67.93 -31.56 24.93
N SER A 5 -68.77 -30.52 24.75
CA SER A 5 -68.65 -29.59 23.61
C SER A 5 -69.56 -28.36 23.78
N ARG A 6 -68.95 -27.20 24.04
CA ARG A 6 -69.49 -25.87 23.77
C ARG A 6 -68.33 -24.97 23.36
N ARG A 7 -68.34 -24.46 22.13
CA ARG A 7 -67.71 -23.19 21.80
C ARG A 7 -68.66 -22.38 20.93
N ARG A 8 -69.16 -21.29 21.52
CA ARG A 8 -69.83 -20.17 20.87
C ARG A 8 -68.75 -19.27 20.27
N TYR A 9 -69.02 -18.79 19.06
CA TYR A 9 -68.32 -17.67 18.44
C TYR A 9 -68.57 -16.38 19.24
N LEU A 10 -67.51 -15.63 19.52
CA LEU A 10 -67.60 -14.22 19.91
C LEU A 10 -66.68 -13.42 18.98
N THR A 11 -67.32 -12.60 18.17
CA THR A 11 -66.78 -11.47 17.42
C THR A 11 -66.37 -10.37 18.41
N GLY A 12 -65.10 -9.99 18.40
CA GLY A 12 -64.59 -8.82 19.08
C GLY A 12 -63.86 -7.94 18.07
N ALA A 13 -64.44 -6.80 17.75
CA ALA A 13 -63.79 -5.74 16.98
C ALA A 13 -62.75 -5.05 17.89
N ALA A 14 -61.51 -4.95 17.42
CA ALA A 14 -60.47 -4.15 18.03
C ALA A 14 -59.97 -3.12 17.02
N THR A 15 -60.47 -1.90 17.13
CA THR A 15 -59.88 -0.68 16.59
C THR A 15 -58.73 -0.26 17.50
N GLY A 16 -57.51 -0.17 16.98
CA GLY A 16 -56.34 0.23 17.76
C GLY A 16 -55.19 0.71 16.89
N ALA A 17 -55.06 2.03 16.80
CA ALA A 17 -53.87 2.84 16.49
C ALA A 17 -52.93 2.37 15.36
N LEU A 18 -53.02 3.01 14.19
CA LEU A 18 -51.89 3.18 13.28
C LEU A 18 -50.87 4.09 13.98
N ALA A 19 -49.88 3.48 14.64
CA ALA A 19 -48.62 4.15 14.91
C ALA A 19 -47.93 4.31 13.55
N ALA A 20 -48.02 5.50 12.96
CA ALA A 20 -47.08 5.90 11.93
C ALA A 20 -45.72 6.02 12.62
N THR A 21 -44.97 4.92 12.67
CA THR A 21 -43.52 5.03 12.82
C THR A 21 -43.08 5.84 11.62
N ALA A 22 -42.67 7.09 11.85
CA ALA A 22 -41.83 7.80 10.92
C ALA A 22 -40.68 6.83 10.63
N GLY A 23 -40.72 6.19 9.46
CA GLY A 23 -39.60 5.41 9.00
C GLY A 23 -38.44 6.39 8.98
N CYS A 24 -37.45 6.13 9.82
CA CYS A 24 -36.11 6.59 9.50
C CYS A 24 -35.88 6.13 8.07
N LEU A 25 -35.89 7.07 7.13
CA LEU A 25 -35.22 6.88 5.85
C LEU A 25 -33.76 6.72 6.25
N PHE A 26 -33.37 5.49 6.60
CA PHE A 26 -32.01 5.08 6.36
C PHE A 26 -31.88 5.21 4.85
N ASP A 27 -31.10 6.18 4.39
CA ASP A 27 -30.54 6.09 3.05
C ASP A 27 -29.86 4.72 3.01
N SER A 28 -30.53 3.76 2.38
CA SER A 28 -30.00 2.41 2.24
C SER A 28 -28.84 2.54 1.26
N CYS A 29 -27.62 2.64 1.78
CA CYS A 29 -26.43 2.56 0.95
C CYS A 29 -26.51 1.26 0.15
N SER A 30 -26.43 1.38 -1.17
CA SER A 30 -26.27 0.22 -2.04
C SER A 30 -24.85 0.29 -2.59
N PRO A 31 -23.96 -0.67 -2.25
CA PRO A 31 -22.62 -0.76 -2.80
C PRO A 31 -22.63 -0.67 -4.32
N VAL A 32 -21.90 0.29 -4.88
CA VAL A 32 -21.77 0.43 -6.34
C VAL A 32 -20.80 -0.61 -6.92
N ASP A 33 -20.78 -0.67 -8.25
CA ASP A 33 -19.75 -1.37 -8.99
C ASP A 33 -18.35 -0.81 -8.65
N PRO A 34 -17.37 -1.66 -8.28
CA PRO A 34 -16.06 -1.18 -7.84
C PRO A 34 -15.26 -0.50 -8.97
N GLY A 35 -15.62 -0.72 -10.23
CA GLY A 35 -14.87 -0.27 -11.40
C GLY A 35 -13.54 -1.01 -11.51
N THR A 36 -12.46 -0.30 -11.83
CA THR A 36 -11.12 -0.91 -11.98
C THR A 36 -10.12 -0.44 -10.92
N ALA A 37 -9.10 -1.25 -10.69
CA ALA A 37 -7.96 -0.91 -9.85
C ALA A 37 -6.73 -0.50 -10.68
N TRP A 38 -5.99 0.49 -10.19
CA TRP A 38 -4.63 0.76 -10.66
C TRP A 38 -3.71 1.01 -9.46
N TRP A 39 -3.24 -0.09 -8.89
CA TRP A 39 -2.31 -0.14 -7.77
C TRP A 39 -1.28 -1.26 -7.97
N PRO A 40 -0.47 -1.19 -9.04
CA PRO A 40 0.35 -2.31 -9.50
C PRO A 40 1.47 -2.72 -8.56
N GLN A 41 1.86 -1.89 -7.59
CA GLN A 41 3.01 -2.16 -6.73
C GLN A 41 2.87 -1.47 -5.38
N THR A 42 3.85 -1.72 -4.49
CA THR A 42 3.93 -1.06 -3.18
C THR A 42 3.75 0.44 -3.31
N ARG A 43 2.82 1.02 -2.52
CA ARG A 43 2.53 2.46 -2.52
C ARG A 43 2.03 3.02 -3.86
N GLY A 44 1.46 2.16 -4.70
CA GLY A 44 0.66 2.52 -5.88
C GLY A 44 1.45 2.77 -7.15
N ASP A 45 2.66 3.33 -7.05
CA ASP A 45 3.49 3.63 -8.22
C ASP A 45 4.98 3.49 -7.94
N ALA A 46 5.78 3.58 -9.00
CA ALA A 46 7.23 3.51 -8.93
C ALA A 46 7.84 4.67 -8.13
N GLY A 47 7.11 5.77 -7.94
CA GLY A 47 7.52 6.93 -7.16
C GLY A 47 7.23 6.80 -5.67
N ASN A 48 6.60 5.71 -5.22
CA ASN A 48 6.14 5.51 -3.85
C ASN A 48 5.17 6.62 -3.36
N THR A 49 4.37 7.21 -4.25
CA THR A 49 3.54 8.38 -3.92
C THR A 49 2.41 8.09 -2.94
N ASN A 50 1.97 6.83 -2.86
CA ASN A 50 0.82 6.39 -2.08
C ASN A 50 -0.42 7.24 -2.37
N ALA A 51 -0.66 7.50 -3.65
CA ALA A 51 -1.75 8.34 -4.12
C ALA A 51 -2.35 7.82 -5.43
N ALA A 52 -3.65 8.08 -5.61
CA ALA A 52 -4.41 7.81 -6.83
C ALA A 52 -5.30 9.03 -7.15
N PRO A 53 -4.71 10.15 -7.60
CA PRO A 53 -5.43 11.42 -7.73
C PRO A 53 -6.47 11.45 -8.86
N THR A 54 -6.36 10.54 -9.82
CA THR A 54 -7.31 10.44 -10.95
C THR A 54 -8.58 9.69 -10.60
N LEU A 55 -8.61 8.98 -9.46
CA LEU A 55 -9.79 8.23 -9.03
C LEU A 55 -10.83 9.18 -8.40
N PRO A 56 -12.12 8.80 -8.45
CA PRO A 56 -13.17 9.43 -7.66
C PRO A 56 -12.83 9.56 -6.17
N ALA A 57 -13.52 10.50 -5.50
CA ALA A 57 -13.43 10.61 -4.05
C ALA A 57 -14.06 9.39 -3.38
N ILE A 58 -13.35 8.80 -2.43
CA ILE A 58 -13.85 7.68 -1.63
C ILE A 58 -14.75 8.20 -0.50
N THR A 59 -15.83 7.47 -0.24
CA THR A 59 -16.83 7.67 0.83
C THR A 59 -16.70 6.59 1.91
N ASP A 60 -17.48 6.66 2.99
CA ASP A 60 -17.53 5.59 4.00
C ASP A 60 -18.07 4.27 3.42
N GLY A 61 -18.99 4.36 2.46
CA GLY A 61 -19.45 3.24 1.66
C GLY A 61 -19.98 2.06 2.46
N GLU A 62 -20.21 0.94 1.79
CA GLU A 62 -20.52 -0.33 2.45
C GLU A 62 -19.61 -1.45 1.94
N GLU A 63 -19.43 -2.46 2.79
CA GLU A 63 -18.72 -3.67 2.41
C GLU A 63 -19.47 -4.38 1.29
N ARG A 64 -18.76 -4.67 0.21
CA ARG A 64 -19.26 -5.46 -0.91
C ARG A 64 -19.02 -6.94 -0.64
N TRP A 65 -17.79 -7.28 -0.26
CA TRP A 65 -17.38 -8.63 0.04
C TRP A 65 -16.13 -8.67 0.93
N THR A 66 -15.95 -9.81 1.59
CA THR A 66 -14.73 -10.20 2.30
C THR A 66 -14.41 -11.64 1.96
N VAL A 67 -13.16 -11.93 1.60
CA VAL A 67 -12.72 -13.28 1.25
C VAL A 67 -11.41 -13.63 1.95
N ALA A 68 -11.40 -14.82 2.54
CA ALA A 68 -10.20 -15.41 3.10
C ALA A 68 -9.36 -16.00 1.97
N THR A 69 -8.07 -15.64 1.93
CA THR A 69 -7.12 -16.16 0.97
C THR A 69 -6.49 -17.46 1.46
N GLU A 70 -5.81 -18.19 0.57
CA GLU A 70 -5.02 -19.36 0.98
C GLU A 70 -3.74 -18.98 1.75
N ALA A 71 -3.35 -17.70 1.74
CA ALA A 71 -2.26 -17.21 2.56
C ALA A 71 -2.76 -17.08 3.99
N ALA A 72 -2.12 -17.77 4.93
CA ALA A 72 -2.42 -17.64 6.36
C ALA A 72 -1.93 -16.30 6.94
N ASP A 73 -1.07 -15.60 6.21
CA ASP A 73 -0.46 -14.34 6.61
C ASP A 73 -0.13 -13.55 5.34
N LEU A 74 -0.91 -12.51 5.05
CA LEU A 74 -0.72 -11.67 3.87
C LEU A 74 0.50 -10.76 4.06
N ALA A 75 1.44 -10.86 3.12
CA ALA A 75 2.62 -10.01 3.09
C ALA A 75 2.37 -8.71 2.32
N GLY A 76 1.49 -8.74 1.32
CA GLY A 76 1.05 -7.56 0.59
C GLY A 76 0.21 -7.89 -0.62
N VAL A 77 -0.44 -6.86 -1.17
CA VAL A 77 -1.40 -6.99 -2.27
C VAL A 77 -1.13 -5.90 -3.31
N ALA A 78 -1.34 -6.22 -4.57
CA ALA A 78 -1.35 -5.29 -5.71
C ALA A 78 -2.58 -5.56 -6.58
N ALA A 79 -3.05 -4.56 -7.34
CA ALA A 79 -4.24 -4.70 -8.16
C ALA A 79 -4.13 -3.91 -9.47
N VAL A 80 -4.53 -4.51 -10.59
CA VAL A 80 -4.57 -3.88 -11.92
C VAL A 80 -5.79 -4.39 -12.69
N GLY A 81 -6.61 -3.47 -13.19
CA GLY A 81 -7.86 -3.83 -13.85
C GLY A 81 -8.85 -4.44 -12.86
N ASP A 82 -9.36 -5.60 -13.20
CA ASP A 82 -10.23 -6.47 -12.39
C ASP A 82 -9.45 -7.45 -11.52
N VAL A 83 -8.12 -7.56 -11.68
CA VAL A 83 -7.32 -8.56 -10.95
C VAL A 83 -6.66 -7.96 -9.70
N VAL A 84 -6.91 -8.59 -8.56
CA VAL A 84 -6.19 -8.38 -7.31
C VAL A 84 -5.27 -9.57 -7.05
N VAL A 85 -3.98 -9.31 -6.82
CA VAL A 85 -2.97 -10.32 -6.52
C VAL A 85 -2.50 -10.16 -5.08
N ALA A 86 -2.83 -11.15 -4.26
CA ALA A 86 -2.44 -11.22 -2.86
C ALA A 86 -1.27 -12.20 -2.68
N ALA A 87 -0.17 -11.72 -2.09
CA ALA A 87 1.01 -12.54 -1.81
C ALA A 87 1.16 -12.74 -0.31
N GLY A 88 1.45 -13.96 0.12
CA GLY A 88 1.65 -14.26 1.52
C GLY A 88 2.34 -15.57 1.80
N ALA A 89 2.33 -15.95 3.08
CA ALA A 89 2.87 -17.23 3.55
C ALA A 89 1.74 -18.24 3.76
N THR A 90 2.01 -19.51 3.44
CA THR A 90 1.12 -20.61 3.80
C THR A 90 1.10 -20.82 5.32
N ALA A 91 0.11 -21.56 5.85
CA ALA A 91 -0.03 -21.82 7.28
C ALA A 91 1.21 -22.45 7.94
N ARG A 92 1.98 -23.26 7.19
CA ARG A 92 3.23 -23.85 7.68
C ARG A 92 4.41 -22.88 7.65
N ARG A 93 4.28 -21.75 6.95
CA ARG A 93 5.31 -20.73 6.72
C ARG A 93 6.61 -21.26 6.08
N GLU A 94 6.53 -22.45 5.47
CA GLU A 94 7.63 -23.07 4.72
C GLU A 94 7.60 -22.67 3.24
N ALA A 95 6.42 -22.29 2.74
CA ALA A 95 6.15 -21.91 1.36
C ALA A 95 5.28 -20.64 1.32
N GLY A 96 5.28 -19.97 0.17
CA GLY A 96 4.41 -18.83 -0.10
C GLY A 96 3.29 -19.19 -1.06
N VAL A 97 2.35 -18.26 -1.24
CA VAL A 97 1.27 -18.40 -2.22
C VAL A 97 0.96 -17.06 -2.84
N LEU A 98 0.60 -17.09 -4.12
CA LEU A 98 -0.09 -16.01 -4.81
C LEU A 98 -1.54 -16.40 -5.02
N ALA A 99 -2.45 -15.67 -4.40
CA ALA A 99 -3.88 -15.74 -4.69
C ALA A 99 -4.24 -14.64 -5.68
N ALA A 100 -4.95 -15.00 -6.75
CA ALA A 100 -5.59 -14.05 -7.64
C ALA A 100 -7.09 -14.01 -7.32
N LEU A 101 -7.61 -12.80 -7.21
CA LEU A 101 -9.01 -12.52 -6.95
C LEU A 101 -9.52 -11.63 -8.08
N ASP A 102 -10.76 -11.86 -8.47
CA ASP A 102 -11.50 -10.90 -9.30
C ASP A 102 -12.08 -9.81 -8.39
N LEU A 103 -12.14 -8.58 -8.88
CA LEU A 103 -12.64 -7.44 -8.13
C LEU A 103 -14.18 -7.42 -8.09
N ASP A 104 -14.82 -7.90 -9.14
CA ASP A 104 -16.26 -7.82 -9.34
C ASP A 104 -17.01 -8.93 -8.58
N ASP A 105 -16.35 -10.07 -8.36
CA ASP A 105 -16.89 -11.23 -7.67
C ASP A 105 -16.06 -11.64 -6.44
N GLU A 106 -16.57 -12.61 -5.68
CA GLU A 106 -15.93 -13.11 -4.46
C GLU A 106 -14.99 -14.29 -4.73
N GLU A 107 -14.71 -14.60 -6.00
CA GLU A 107 -13.99 -15.82 -6.37
C GLU A 107 -12.47 -15.63 -6.21
N THR A 108 -11.91 -16.40 -5.28
CA THR A 108 -10.46 -16.51 -5.12
C THR A 108 -9.96 -17.79 -5.77
N ARG A 109 -8.87 -17.68 -6.52
CA ARG A 109 -8.12 -18.82 -7.05
C ARG A 109 -6.65 -18.73 -6.70
N THR A 110 -6.03 -19.87 -6.40
CA THR A 110 -4.58 -19.99 -6.31
C THR A 110 -3.99 -19.73 -7.69
N ALA A 111 -3.22 -18.66 -7.83
CA ALA A 111 -2.50 -18.37 -9.07
C ALA A 111 -1.22 -19.20 -9.15
N TYR A 112 -0.49 -19.32 -8.03
CA TYR A 112 0.80 -19.99 -7.99
C TYR A 112 1.24 -20.32 -6.55
N GLU A 113 1.81 -21.52 -6.35
CA GLU A 113 2.48 -21.90 -5.11
C GLU A 113 3.97 -21.49 -5.18
N LEU A 114 4.40 -20.63 -4.25
CA LEU A 114 5.80 -20.19 -4.18
C LEU A 114 6.60 -21.17 -3.34
N ASP A 115 7.81 -21.49 -3.79
CA ASP A 115 8.75 -22.33 -3.04
C ASP A 115 9.17 -21.72 -1.68
N ARG A 116 8.95 -20.41 -1.49
CA ARG A 116 9.38 -19.63 -0.34
C ARG A 116 8.34 -18.56 0.03
N PRO A 117 8.19 -18.20 1.32
CA PRO A 117 7.23 -17.18 1.74
C PRO A 117 7.47 -15.82 1.08
N ALA A 118 6.39 -15.16 0.67
CA ALA A 118 6.43 -13.77 0.23
C ALA A 118 6.76 -12.83 1.41
N THR A 119 7.42 -11.71 1.12
CA THR A 119 7.92 -10.76 2.13
C THR A 119 7.30 -9.38 2.06
N GLY A 120 6.53 -9.10 1.02
CA GLY A 120 5.83 -7.84 0.80
C GLY A 120 4.97 -7.87 -0.46
N THR A 121 4.38 -6.73 -0.77
CA THR A 121 3.55 -6.53 -1.97
C THR A 121 4.31 -6.89 -3.26
N PRO A 122 3.72 -7.71 -4.14
CA PRO A 122 4.28 -7.96 -5.47
C PRO A 122 4.17 -6.72 -6.35
N ALA A 123 4.96 -6.66 -7.42
CA ALA A 123 4.79 -5.67 -8.48
C ALA A 123 4.21 -6.34 -9.73
N LEU A 124 3.16 -5.75 -10.31
CA LEU A 124 2.46 -6.23 -11.48
C LEU A 124 2.89 -5.44 -12.72
N ASP A 125 3.35 -6.14 -13.76
CA ASP A 125 3.64 -5.55 -15.07
C ASP A 125 3.28 -6.55 -16.17
N ARG A 126 2.42 -6.13 -17.11
CA ARG A 126 1.99 -6.91 -18.30
C ARG A 126 1.56 -8.36 -18.01
N GLY A 127 0.85 -8.61 -16.91
CA GLY A 127 0.37 -9.94 -16.53
C GLY A 127 1.39 -10.80 -15.75
N VAL A 128 2.57 -10.26 -15.47
CA VAL A 128 3.58 -10.88 -14.63
C VAL A 128 3.56 -10.24 -13.24
N ALA A 129 3.53 -11.08 -12.20
CA ALA A 129 3.73 -10.67 -10.82
C ALA A 129 5.18 -10.93 -10.40
N VAL A 130 5.92 -9.89 -10.07
CA VAL A 130 7.27 -9.96 -9.49
C VAL A 130 7.17 -9.91 -7.97
N VAL A 131 7.46 -11.03 -7.33
CA VAL A 131 7.19 -11.28 -5.91
C VAL A 131 8.48 -11.31 -5.11
N PRO A 132 8.61 -10.51 -4.04
CA PRO A 132 9.76 -10.60 -3.13
C PRO A 132 9.59 -11.77 -2.17
N VAL A 133 10.54 -12.70 -2.12
CA VAL A 133 10.47 -13.93 -1.31
C VAL A 133 11.67 -14.07 -0.35
N LEU A 134 11.46 -14.75 0.78
CA LEU A 134 12.52 -15.07 1.73
C LEU A 134 13.57 -16.03 1.14
N GLY A 135 14.69 -16.19 1.84
CA GLY A 135 15.67 -17.24 1.60
C GLY A 135 15.10 -18.62 1.90
N SER A 136 15.83 -19.66 1.47
CA SER A 136 15.45 -21.02 1.81
C SER A 136 15.74 -21.31 3.29
N PHE A 137 15.15 -22.38 3.83
CA PHE A 137 15.46 -22.82 5.20
C PHE A 137 16.96 -23.09 5.42
N THR A 138 17.68 -23.51 4.38
CA THR A 138 19.12 -23.78 4.45
C THR A 138 19.98 -22.53 4.26
N ASP A 139 19.39 -21.42 3.82
CA ASP A 139 20.08 -20.14 3.62
C ASP A 139 19.17 -18.95 3.97
N PRO A 140 18.77 -18.81 5.26
CA PRO A 140 17.77 -17.84 5.69
C PRO A 140 18.24 -16.38 5.62
N GLU A 141 19.55 -16.17 5.44
CA GLU A 141 20.16 -14.85 5.30
C GLU A 141 20.11 -14.33 3.85
N THR A 142 19.46 -15.06 2.94
CA THR A 142 19.23 -14.66 1.55
C THR A 142 17.76 -14.37 1.28
N GLY A 143 17.44 -13.99 0.06
CA GLY A 143 16.09 -13.93 -0.46
C GLY A 143 16.09 -13.78 -1.97
N GLY A 144 15.05 -13.18 -2.52
CA GLY A 144 15.06 -12.86 -3.93
C GLY A 144 13.74 -12.37 -4.48
N LEU A 145 13.69 -12.29 -5.79
CA LEU A 145 12.47 -12.04 -6.57
C LEU A 145 12.14 -13.28 -7.39
N VAL A 146 10.85 -13.58 -7.48
CA VAL A 146 10.29 -14.60 -8.38
C VAL A 146 9.28 -13.91 -9.27
N ALA A 147 9.44 -14.03 -10.59
CA ALA A 147 8.43 -13.56 -11.53
C ALA A 147 7.50 -14.69 -11.90
N VAL A 148 6.21 -14.44 -11.82
CA VAL A 148 5.15 -15.41 -12.12
C VAL A 148 4.25 -14.86 -13.21
N ASP A 149 4.11 -15.58 -14.31
CA ASP A 149 3.07 -15.31 -15.30
C ASP A 149 1.72 -15.75 -14.73
N LEU A 150 0.80 -14.81 -14.55
CA LEU A 150 -0.49 -15.06 -13.90
C LEU A 150 -1.48 -15.82 -14.79
N SER A 151 -1.25 -15.84 -16.10
CA SER A 151 -2.13 -16.50 -17.07
C SER A 151 -1.73 -17.94 -17.33
N GLU A 152 -0.42 -18.20 -17.37
CA GLU A 152 0.14 -19.53 -17.61
C GLU A 152 0.49 -20.27 -16.31
N SER A 153 0.48 -19.58 -15.16
CA SER A 153 0.98 -20.09 -13.87
C SER A 153 2.41 -20.63 -13.98
N THR A 154 3.25 -19.94 -14.75
CA THR A 154 4.67 -20.29 -14.96
C THR A 154 5.58 -19.30 -14.26
N GLU A 155 6.82 -19.72 -14.02
CA GLU A 155 7.87 -18.86 -13.47
C GLU A 155 8.87 -18.52 -14.58
N PRO A 156 8.69 -17.41 -15.33
CA PRO A 156 9.61 -17.03 -16.39
C PRO A 156 11.05 -16.80 -15.90
N TRP A 157 11.23 -16.25 -14.70
CA TRP A 157 12.55 -15.99 -14.14
C TRP A 157 12.56 -15.83 -12.61
N ARG A 158 13.76 -15.97 -12.03
CA ARG A 158 14.03 -15.66 -10.62
C ARG A 158 15.38 -14.98 -10.44
N HIS A 159 15.48 -14.16 -9.40
CA HIS A 159 16.70 -13.45 -9.03
C HIS A 159 17.00 -13.56 -7.53
N GLY A 160 18.19 -14.02 -7.16
CA GLY A 160 18.61 -14.08 -5.76
C GLY A 160 19.17 -12.75 -5.26
N THR A 161 18.93 -12.43 -3.98
CA THR A 161 19.50 -11.28 -3.27
C THR A 161 20.18 -11.73 -2.00
N ALA A 162 21.25 -11.05 -1.54
CA ALA A 162 21.64 -11.20 -0.15
C ALA A 162 20.63 -10.49 0.74
N GLY A 163 20.39 -10.99 1.95
CA GLY A 163 19.42 -10.44 2.88
C GLY A 163 17.97 -10.57 2.44
N ARG A 164 17.09 -9.95 3.23
CA ARG A 164 15.66 -9.92 2.99
C ARG A 164 15.34 -8.88 1.90
N PRO A 165 14.66 -9.25 0.82
CA PRO A 165 14.30 -8.31 -0.23
C PRO A 165 13.23 -7.33 0.26
N ASN A 166 13.32 -6.09 -0.22
CA ASN A 166 12.21 -5.17 -0.21
C ASN A 166 11.26 -5.49 -1.38
N PRO A 167 10.00 -5.03 -1.33
CA PRO A 167 9.17 -4.95 -2.53
C PRO A 167 9.92 -4.33 -3.72
N PRO A 168 9.84 -4.94 -4.92
CA PRO A 168 10.50 -4.41 -6.09
C PRO A 168 9.79 -3.17 -6.62
N ALA A 169 10.56 -2.25 -7.20
CA ALA A 169 10.00 -1.12 -7.95
C ALA A 169 10.02 -1.42 -9.44
N VAL A 170 8.90 -1.26 -10.13
CA VAL A 170 8.77 -1.51 -11.56
C VAL A 170 8.36 -0.24 -12.28
N HIS A 171 9.17 0.16 -13.26
CA HIS A 171 8.92 1.35 -14.08
C HIS A 171 9.44 1.15 -15.49
N GLY A 172 8.57 1.32 -16.49
CA GLY A 172 8.93 1.24 -17.92
C GLY A 172 9.66 -0.05 -18.30
N GLY A 173 9.17 -1.21 -17.83
CA GLY A 173 9.76 -2.53 -18.11
C GLY A 173 11.10 -2.80 -17.42
N ALA A 174 11.51 -1.98 -16.46
CA ALA A 174 12.67 -2.24 -15.61
C ALA A 174 12.20 -2.63 -14.21
N VAL A 175 12.80 -3.66 -13.63
CA VAL A 175 12.57 -4.07 -12.24
C VAL A 175 13.79 -3.68 -11.42
N VAL A 176 13.61 -2.96 -10.32
CA VAL A 176 14.67 -2.63 -9.37
C VAL A 176 14.45 -3.43 -8.10
N ALA A 177 15.34 -4.40 -7.87
CA ALA A 177 15.42 -5.19 -6.65
C ALA A 177 16.31 -4.48 -5.62
N SER A 178 15.95 -4.54 -4.35
CA SER A 178 16.83 -4.12 -3.25
C SER A 178 16.64 -4.99 -2.01
N SER A 179 17.61 -4.99 -1.10
CA SER A 179 17.53 -5.76 0.13
C SER A 179 18.10 -5.04 1.35
N ASP A 180 17.76 -5.55 2.52
CA ASP A 180 18.32 -5.07 3.79
C ASP A 180 19.80 -5.43 4.00
N ALA A 181 20.44 -6.14 3.06
CA ALA A 181 21.87 -6.40 3.03
C ALA A 181 22.66 -5.40 2.16
N GLY A 182 22.00 -4.41 1.56
CA GLY A 182 22.66 -3.34 0.81
C GLY A 182 22.75 -3.57 -0.70
N ASP A 183 22.22 -4.69 -1.20
CA ASP A 183 22.20 -4.97 -2.63
C ASP A 183 21.11 -4.19 -3.34
N VAL A 184 21.43 -3.70 -4.53
CA VAL A 184 20.51 -3.05 -5.47
C VAL A 184 20.83 -3.55 -6.87
N THR A 185 19.83 -4.09 -7.55
CA THR A 185 19.97 -4.65 -8.90
C THR A 185 18.87 -4.12 -9.80
N ALA A 186 19.24 -3.62 -10.98
CA ALA A 186 18.27 -3.41 -12.05
C ALA A 186 18.24 -4.62 -12.99
N LEU A 187 17.03 -5.08 -13.26
CA LEU A 187 16.72 -6.21 -14.12
C LEU A 187 15.84 -5.73 -15.27
N ASP A 188 15.94 -6.41 -16.40
CA ASP A 188 14.90 -6.42 -17.41
C ASP A 188 13.64 -7.12 -16.89
N GLY A 189 12.46 -6.55 -17.14
CA GLY A 189 11.20 -7.11 -16.65
C GLY A 189 10.77 -8.40 -17.34
N ASP A 190 11.13 -8.58 -18.62
CA ASP A 190 10.64 -9.69 -19.43
C ASP A 190 11.44 -10.97 -19.15
N GLY A 191 12.77 -10.87 -19.12
CA GLY A 191 13.66 -12.04 -18.94
C GLY A 191 14.42 -12.08 -17.61
N GLY A 192 14.31 -11.04 -16.78
CA GLY A 192 15.07 -10.95 -15.52
C GLY A 192 16.57 -10.74 -15.74
N GLU A 193 17.02 -10.37 -16.95
CA GLU A 193 18.44 -10.15 -17.21
C GLU A 193 18.96 -8.95 -16.42
N VAL A 194 20.12 -9.13 -15.82
CA VAL A 194 20.76 -8.08 -15.03
C VAL A 194 21.33 -7.00 -15.94
N ARG A 195 20.85 -5.77 -15.77
CA ARG A 195 21.39 -4.58 -16.42
C ARG A 195 22.60 -4.04 -15.66
N TRP A 196 22.46 -3.92 -14.34
CA TRP A 196 23.55 -3.55 -13.44
C TRP A 196 23.30 -4.05 -12.02
N ARG A 197 24.37 -4.14 -11.22
CA ARG A 197 24.34 -4.45 -9.80
C ARG A 197 25.18 -3.45 -9.01
N ARG A 198 24.76 -3.16 -7.80
CA ARG A 198 25.47 -2.34 -6.84
C ARG A 198 25.26 -2.88 -5.44
N SER A 199 26.32 -2.93 -4.65
CA SER A 199 26.26 -3.26 -3.23
C SER A 199 26.77 -2.08 -2.41
N PHE A 200 25.99 -1.68 -1.42
CA PHE A 200 26.37 -0.63 -0.47
C PHE A 200 27.08 -1.27 0.73
N GLY A 201 28.38 -1.51 0.55
CA GLY A 201 29.25 -2.12 1.56
C GLY A 201 29.90 -3.43 1.10
N ASP A 202 30.57 -4.09 2.05
CA ASP A 202 31.20 -5.39 1.91
C ASP A 202 30.95 -6.26 3.17
N ASP A 203 31.54 -7.47 3.21
CA ASP A 203 31.40 -8.41 4.33
C ASP A 203 31.82 -7.85 5.70
N ARG A 204 32.63 -6.78 5.72
CA ARG A 204 33.15 -6.14 6.94
C ARG A 204 32.41 -4.85 7.30
N GLN A 205 31.87 -4.14 6.32
CA GLN A 205 31.10 -2.91 6.49
C GLN A 205 29.85 -2.99 5.63
N ARG A 206 28.69 -3.23 6.25
CA ARG A 206 27.41 -3.32 5.52
C ARG A 206 26.60 -2.04 5.70
N ALA A 207 25.95 -1.60 4.64
CA ALA A 207 24.78 -0.75 4.73
C ALA A 207 23.54 -1.55 4.38
N ARG A 208 22.41 -1.17 4.97
CA ARG A 208 21.09 -1.73 4.65
C ARG A 208 20.36 -0.78 3.73
N ILE A 209 19.56 -1.31 2.81
CA ILE A 209 18.51 -0.54 2.14
C ILE A 209 17.20 -0.83 2.89
N PRO A 210 16.73 0.07 3.77
CA PRO A 210 15.67 -0.26 4.73
C PRO A 210 14.26 -0.24 4.13
N ALA A 211 14.10 0.23 2.89
CA ALA A 211 12.80 0.39 2.25
C ALA A 211 12.90 0.27 0.73
N PRO A 212 11.78 0.00 0.02
CA PRO A 212 11.74 0.00 -1.43
C PRO A 212 12.29 1.29 -2.05
N PRO A 213 13.02 1.20 -3.19
CA PRO A 213 13.47 2.37 -3.92
C PRO A 213 12.30 3.09 -4.60
N ALA A 214 12.47 4.38 -4.88
CA ALA A 214 11.63 5.10 -5.83
C ALA A 214 12.35 5.19 -7.19
N VAL A 215 11.62 5.10 -8.29
CA VAL A 215 12.18 5.03 -9.65
C VAL A 215 11.40 5.97 -10.57
N ASP A 216 12.12 6.73 -11.38
CA ASP A 216 11.53 7.51 -12.48
C ASP A 216 12.14 7.11 -13.84
N GLY A 217 12.00 7.96 -14.86
CA GLY A 217 12.56 7.71 -16.18
C GLY A 217 14.10 7.66 -16.21
N GLU A 218 14.76 8.38 -15.30
CA GLU A 218 16.19 8.67 -15.33
C GLU A 218 16.96 8.05 -14.16
N ARG A 219 16.35 7.93 -12.97
CA ARG A 219 17.06 7.62 -11.73
C ARG A 219 16.34 6.62 -10.83
N VAL A 220 17.12 6.00 -9.97
CA VAL A 220 16.70 5.18 -8.82
C VAL A 220 17.09 5.92 -7.54
N TYR A 221 16.13 6.20 -6.66
CA TYR A 221 16.33 6.91 -5.40
C TYR A 221 16.13 5.96 -4.23
N LEU A 222 17.08 5.96 -3.30
CA LEU A 222 17.04 5.09 -2.13
C LEU A 222 17.72 5.72 -0.92
N SER A 223 17.37 5.22 0.27
CA SER A 223 18.15 5.46 1.48
C SER A 223 19.07 4.28 1.77
N ALA A 224 20.26 4.57 2.28
CA ALA A 224 21.18 3.57 2.82
C ALA A 224 21.47 3.89 4.29
N GLU A 225 21.59 2.85 5.12
CA GLU A 225 21.91 2.97 6.54
C GLU A 225 22.96 1.94 6.96
N GLY A 226 24.13 2.41 7.36
CA GLY A 226 25.17 1.59 7.95
C GLY A 226 26.55 2.24 7.89
N SER A 227 27.58 1.50 8.30
CA SER A 227 28.94 2.04 8.37
C SER A 227 29.54 2.33 6.99
N ALA A 228 29.12 1.58 5.96
CA ALA A 228 29.62 1.76 4.60
C ALA A 228 28.92 2.89 3.82
N ALA A 229 27.67 3.20 4.15
CA ALA A 229 26.86 4.20 3.48
C ALA A 229 25.73 4.68 4.39
N GLU A 230 25.54 5.99 4.46
CA GLU A 230 24.47 6.61 5.25
C GLU A 230 23.91 7.83 4.52
N GLY A 231 22.58 7.86 4.32
CA GLY A 231 21.87 8.98 3.72
C GLY A 231 21.08 8.61 2.48
N ILE A 232 20.90 9.58 1.58
CA ILE A 232 20.12 9.44 0.34
C ILE A 232 21.07 9.29 -0.84
N TYR A 233 20.71 8.40 -1.76
CA TYR A 233 21.42 8.20 -3.02
C TYR A 233 20.44 8.26 -4.18
N ALA A 234 20.84 8.96 -5.25
CA ALA A 234 20.22 8.84 -6.55
C ALA A 234 21.21 8.21 -7.53
N LEU A 235 20.77 7.13 -8.14
CA LEU A 235 21.56 6.35 -9.08
C LEU A 235 21.04 6.62 -10.49
N ASP A 236 21.93 6.70 -11.47
CA ASP A 236 21.54 6.62 -12.87
C ASP A 236 20.82 5.28 -13.12
N ARG A 237 19.63 5.34 -13.72
CA ARG A 237 18.80 4.15 -13.94
C ARG A 237 19.43 3.19 -14.96
N GLY A 238 20.24 3.69 -15.89
CA GLY A 238 20.88 2.90 -16.94
C GLY A 238 22.16 2.20 -16.48
N SER A 239 22.96 2.82 -15.62
CA SER A 239 24.27 2.31 -15.20
C SER A 239 24.36 1.89 -13.72
N GLY A 240 23.49 2.40 -12.86
CA GLY A 240 23.57 2.22 -11.40
C GLY A 240 24.63 3.11 -10.71
N GLU A 241 25.32 3.97 -11.47
CA GLU A 241 26.31 4.91 -10.94
C GLU A 241 25.63 6.01 -10.13
N THR A 242 26.32 6.54 -9.10
CA THR A 242 25.76 7.63 -8.29
C THR A 242 25.70 8.91 -9.11
N ALA A 243 24.49 9.41 -9.38
CA ALA A 243 24.30 10.75 -9.95
C ALA A 243 24.53 11.84 -8.89
N TRP A 244 23.98 11.63 -7.70
CA TRP A 244 24.20 12.47 -6.52
C TRP A 244 23.92 11.69 -5.23
N SER A 245 24.44 12.19 -4.11
CA SER A 245 24.14 11.65 -2.77
C SER A 245 24.11 12.76 -1.72
N ILE A 246 23.33 12.52 -0.67
CA ILE A 246 23.16 13.43 0.46
C ILE A 246 23.50 12.64 1.72
N PRO A 247 24.69 12.84 2.32
CA PRO A 247 25.01 12.20 3.57
C PRO A 247 24.11 12.74 4.68
N GLY A 248 23.66 11.86 5.56
CA GLY A 248 22.72 12.27 6.60
C GLY A 248 22.26 11.10 7.45
N PRO A 249 21.40 11.36 8.45
CA PRO A 249 20.94 10.34 9.36
C PRO A 249 20.07 9.30 8.64
N SER A 250 19.96 8.11 9.24
CA SER A 250 19.00 7.05 8.88
C SER A 250 17.61 7.58 8.49
N ILE A 251 17.16 7.15 7.31
CA ILE A 251 15.80 7.33 6.79
C ILE A 251 15.19 5.92 6.62
N PRO A 252 14.37 5.46 7.57
CA PRO A 252 13.87 4.08 7.60
C PRO A 252 12.66 3.86 6.69
N HIS A 253 12.20 4.88 5.97
CA HIS A 253 10.99 4.86 5.16
C HIS A 253 11.36 5.05 3.69
N ALA A 254 10.52 4.52 2.78
CA ALA A 254 10.70 4.72 1.35
C ALA A 254 10.71 6.22 1.02
N LEU A 255 11.65 6.63 0.16
CA LEU A 255 11.65 7.97 -0.40
C LEU A 255 10.47 8.12 -1.37
N VAL A 256 9.93 9.32 -1.49
CA VAL A 256 8.83 9.61 -2.43
C VAL A 256 9.35 10.46 -3.56
N ARG A 257 9.20 9.99 -4.80
CA ARG A 257 9.55 10.70 -6.03
C ARG A 257 8.27 11.26 -6.66
N ALA A 258 8.12 12.59 -6.66
CA ALA A 258 6.96 13.27 -7.24
C ALA A 258 7.37 14.61 -7.90
N ALA A 259 6.77 14.97 -9.04
CA ALA A 259 7.08 16.19 -9.81
C ALA A 259 8.58 16.35 -10.15
N ASP A 260 9.29 17.35 -9.63
CA ASP A 260 10.75 17.55 -9.71
C ASP A 260 11.47 17.25 -8.38
N LEU A 261 10.79 16.59 -7.44
CA LEU A 261 11.25 16.41 -6.07
C LEU A 261 11.40 14.95 -5.65
N VAL A 262 12.31 14.75 -4.70
CA VAL A 262 12.44 13.55 -3.85
C VAL A 262 12.20 13.98 -2.41
N LEU A 263 11.26 13.33 -1.73
CA LEU A 263 10.89 13.62 -0.35
C LEU A 263 11.40 12.53 0.60
N ALA A 264 11.88 12.96 1.76
CA ALA A 264 12.37 12.08 2.82
C ALA A 264 11.69 12.42 4.16
N SER A 265 11.17 11.39 4.83
CA SER A 265 10.65 11.47 6.20
C SER A 265 11.70 11.02 7.21
N TYR A 266 12.34 11.97 7.87
CA TYR A 266 13.39 11.72 8.85
C TYR A 266 12.82 11.31 10.22
N ARG A 267 13.58 10.49 10.96
CA ARG A 267 13.22 10.07 12.33
C ARG A 267 13.05 11.23 13.32
N ARG A 268 13.66 12.39 13.05
CA ARG A 268 13.58 13.59 13.90
C ARG A 268 12.37 14.47 13.59
N TYR A 269 11.28 13.87 13.11
CA TYR A 269 10.02 14.58 12.92
C TYR A 269 10.13 15.66 11.85
N GLU A 270 10.79 15.35 10.74
CA GLU A 270 11.00 16.31 9.65
C GLU A 270 10.70 15.64 8.31
N VAL A 271 9.95 16.35 7.45
CA VAL A 271 9.85 16.04 6.03
C VAL A 271 10.70 17.04 5.28
N ALA A 272 11.64 16.57 4.46
CA ALA A 272 12.43 17.41 3.58
C ALA A 272 12.19 17.05 2.12
N ALA A 273 12.26 18.05 1.24
CA ALA A 273 12.22 17.86 -0.20
C ALA A 273 13.53 18.32 -0.83
N PHE A 274 14.00 17.51 -1.77
CA PHE A 274 15.21 17.71 -2.53
C PHE A 274 14.87 17.73 -4.02
N ASP A 275 15.57 18.55 -4.77
CA ASP A 275 15.55 18.51 -6.23
C ASP A 275 15.96 17.11 -6.72
N ALA A 276 15.12 16.48 -7.55
CA ALA A 276 15.36 15.13 -8.04
C ALA A 276 16.59 15.04 -8.97
N GLY A 277 16.94 16.14 -9.65
CA GLY A 277 18.05 16.20 -10.59
C GLY A 277 19.43 16.30 -9.92
N SER A 278 19.51 17.03 -8.82
CA SER A 278 20.76 17.48 -8.19
C SER A 278 20.93 17.07 -6.72
N GLY A 279 19.83 16.73 -6.02
CA GLY A 279 19.83 16.49 -4.58
C GLY A 279 19.86 17.78 -3.73
N GLU A 280 19.75 18.96 -4.34
CA GLU A 280 19.69 20.22 -3.58
C GLU A 280 18.41 20.32 -2.76
N ARG A 281 18.53 20.62 -1.46
CA ARG A 281 17.37 20.78 -0.59
C ARG A 281 16.57 22.01 -1.00
N ARG A 282 15.30 21.81 -1.35
CA ARG A 282 14.37 22.89 -1.74
C ARG A 282 13.66 23.46 -0.51
N TRP A 283 13.15 22.58 0.35
CA TRP A 283 12.47 22.98 1.57
C TRP A 283 12.49 21.84 2.60
N SER A 284 12.03 22.16 3.81
CA SER A 284 11.80 21.19 4.88
C SER A 284 10.82 21.72 5.90
N GLN A 285 10.09 20.81 6.53
CA GLN A 285 9.16 21.13 7.59
C GLN A 285 9.30 20.19 8.78
N PRO A 286 9.40 20.73 10.01
CA PRO A 286 9.22 19.94 11.21
C PRO A 286 7.74 19.55 11.37
N ILE A 287 7.49 18.25 11.49
CA ILE A 287 6.16 17.66 11.72
C ILE A 287 6.11 17.10 13.12
N HIS A 288 5.67 17.91 14.09
CA HIS A 288 5.51 17.45 15.46
C HIS A 288 4.42 16.37 15.60
N GLY A 289 4.41 15.62 16.71
CA GLY A 289 3.38 14.61 16.96
C GLY A 289 3.85 13.15 16.85
N GLY A 290 5.15 12.91 17.09
CA GLY A 290 5.72 11.56 17.18
C GLY A 290 6.26 11.02 15.86
N ARG A 291 6.62 9.73 15.85
CA ARG A 291 7.26 9.08 14.69
C ARG A 291 6.39 9.26 13.45
N LEU A 292 7.02 9.71 12.35
CA LEU A 292 6.35 9.91 11.08
C LEU A 292 6.07 8.58 10.37
N PHE A 293 4.95 8.56 9.67
CA PHE A 293 4.67 7.59 8.62
C PHE A 293 5.18 8.14 7.27
N PRO A 294 5.42 7.27 6.27
CA PRO A 294 5.69 7.72 4.90
C PRO A 294 4.52 8.59 4.37
N PRO A 295 4.77 9.72 3.69
CA PRO A 295 3.73 10.66 3.29
C PRO A 295 3.00 10.20 2.02
N ALA A 296 1.80 10.71 1.75
CA ALA A 296 1.16 10.62 0.44
C ALA A 296 1.37 11.91 -0.36
N VAL A 297 1.62 11.83 -1.67
CA VAL A 297 1.95 13.00 -2.49
C VAL A 297 1.22 12.98 -3.82
N ALA A 298 0.32 13.93 -4.04
CA ALA A 298 -0.30 14.18 -5.35
C ALA A 298 -0.92 15.59 -5.39
N GLU A 299 -1.32 16.06 -6.58
CA GLU A 299 -2.06 17.32 -6.75
C GLU A 299 -1.41 18.53 -6.04
N GLY A 300 -0.07 18.61 -6.10
CA GLY A 300 0.69 19.69 -5.47
C GLY A 300 0.69 19.68 -3.93
N ARG A 301 0.33 18.56 -3.31
CA ARG A 301 0.21 18.41 -1.86
C ARG A 301 1.03 17.23 -1.32
N VAL A 302 1.59 17.42 -0.14
CA VAL A 302 2.23 16.38 0.68
C VAL A 302 1.40 16.18 1.93
N ILE A 303 0.78 15.01 2.07
CA ILE A 303 0.09 14.60 3.29
C ILE A 303 1.08 13.85 4.15
N SER A 304 1.53 14.47 5.24
CA SER A 304 2.40 13.86 6.23
C SER A 304 1.63 13.60 7.52
N ALA A 305 1.94 12.50 8.20
CA ALA A 305 1.31 12.16 9.45
C ALA A 305 2.32 11.64 10.47
N GLY A 306 2.17 12.12 11.70
CA GLY A 306 2.73 11.51 12.91
C GLY A 306 1.61 10.86 13.73
N ARG A 307 1.95 10.21 14.84
CA ARG A 307 0.99 9.49 15.70
C ARG A 307 -0.14 10.36 16.29
N GLU A 308 0.03 11.67 16.33
CA GLU A 308 -0.90 12.60 17.00
C GLU A 308 -1.56 13.59 16.03
N ARG A 309 -1.09 13.68 14.78
CA ARG A 309 -1.61 14.64 13.80
C ARG A 309 -1.32 14.25 12.38
N VAL A 310 -2.15 14.77 11.47
CA VAL A 310 -1.90 14.81 10.03
C VAL A 310 -1.80 16.27 9.58
N VAL A 311 -0.90 16.51 8.63
CA VAL A 311 -0.59 17.83 8.09
C VAL A 311 -0.57 17.74 6.57
N ALA A 312 -1.21 18.69 5.89
CA ALA A 312 -1.01 18.93 4.48
C ALA A 312 -0.02 20.07 4.27
N LEU A 313 0.99 19.82 3.45
CA LEU A 313 1.94 20.82 2.99
C LEU A 313 1.79 21.04 1.49
N SER A 314 2.08 22.25 1.04
CA SER A 314 2.33 22.55 -0.37
C SER A 314 3.58 21.82 -0.84
N LEU A 315 3.50 21.09 -1.95
CA LEU A 315 4.64 20.39 -2.55
C LEU A 315 5.71 21.37 -3.04
N ALA A 316 5.32 22.57 -3.45
CA ALA A 316 6.22 23.55 -4.07
C ALA A 316 7.23 24.16 -3.08
N ASP A 317 6.79 24.45 -1.86
CA ASP A 317 7.54 25.23 -0.88
C ASP A 317 7.48 24.68 0.56
N GLY A 318 6.74 23.60 0.78
CA GLY A 318 6.53 23.02 2.10
C GLY A 318 5.64 23.87 3.00
N GLY A 319 4.94 24.89 2.50
CA GLY A 319 4.04 25.69 3.32
C GLY A 319 2.88 24.85 3.88
N GLU A 320 2.61 24.93 5.18
CA GLU A 320 1.47 24.27 5.79
C GLU A 320 0.15 24.82 5.23
N GLN A 321 -0.67 23.94 4.67
CA GLN A 321 -2.01 24.26 4.16
C GLN A 321 -3.06 24.04 5.25
N TRP A 322 -2.97 22.94 5.99
CA TRP A 322 -3.80 22.63 7.13
C TRP A 322 -3.16 21.58 8.04
N THR A 323 -3.62 21.54 9.30
CA THR A 323 -3.29 20.50 10.28
C THR A 323 -4.57 20.02 10.98
N ARG A 324 -4.63 18.73 11.32
CA ARG A 324 -5.68 18.14 12.17
C ARG A 324 -5.08 17.18 13.19
N ALA A 325 -5.66 17.13 14.39
CA ALA A 325 -5.27 16.22 15.45
C ALA A 325 -6.03 14.90 15.33
N TYR A 326 -5.30 13.79 15.19
CA TYR A 326 -5.85 12.44 15.08
C TYR A 326 -4.87 11.44 15.69
N SER A 327 -5.41 10.35 16.26
CA SER A 327 -4.59 9.23 16.73
C SER A 327 -4.17 8.33 15.56
N VAL A 328 -3.26 8.81 14.71
CA VAL A 328 -2.88 8.12 13.48
C VAL A 328 -2.16 6.80 13.78
N SER A 329 -2.57 5.74 13.07
CA SER A 329 -2.04 4.37 13.22
C SER A 329 -1.27 3.89 11.98
N GLY A 330 -1.44 4.53 10.82
CA GLY A 330 -0.83 4.12 9.56
C GLY A 330 -0.47 5.28 8.62
N ALA A 331 0.10 4.93 7.46
CA ALA A 331 0.41 5.93 6.44
C ALA A 331 -0.87 6.50 5.81
N PRO A 332 -0.96 7.82 5.59
CA PRO A 332 -2.08 8.41 4.87
C PRO A 332 -2.06 7.99 3.40
N LEU A 333 -3.23 7.90 2.79
CA LEU A 333 -3.46 7.60 1.38
C LEU A 333 -4.26 8.74 0.74
N LEU A 334 -3.86 9.24 -0.43
CA LEU A 334 -4.56 10.33 -1.12
C LEU A 334 -5.27 9.81 -2.38
N VAL A 335 -6.60 9.79 -2.39
CA VAL A 335 -7.43 9.24 -3.48
C VAL A 335 -8.40 10.32 -3.96
N GLY A 336 -8.26 10.73 -5.21
CA GLY A 336 -9.01 11.87 -5.75
C GLY A 336 -8.86 13.10 -4.84
N SER A 337 -10.00 13.56 -4.29
CA SER A 337 -10.03 14.68 -3.34
C SER A 337 -10.09 14.27 -1.86
N THR A 338 -9.92 12.99 -1.52
CA THR A 338 -10.03 12.45 -0.17
C THR A 338 -8.68 11.97 0.36
N VAL A 339 -8.32 12.37 1.57
CA VAL A 339 -7.25 11.74 2.37
C VAL A 339 -7.87 10.65 3.22
N ILE A 340 -7.48 9.41 2.96
CA ILE A 340 -7.83 8.25 3.78
C ILE A 340 -6.76 8.11 4.86
N LEU A 341 -7.17 8.21 6.11
CA LEU A 341 -6.30 8.24 7.27
C LEU A 341 -6.62 7.08 8.22
N PRO A 342 -5.72 6.09 8.34
CA PRO A 342 -5.83 5.08 9.38
C PRO A 342 -5.57 5.69 10.75
N THR A 343 -6.52 5.53 11.66
CA THR A 343 -6.46 5.98 13.05
C THR A 343 -6.50 4.78 14.00
N ARG A 344 -6.38 4.97 15.31
CA ARG A 344 -6.53 3.86 16.27
C ARG A 344 -7.98 3.35 16.38
N ASP A 345 -8.94 4.20 16.04
CA ASP A 345 -10.36 3.95 16.25
C ASP A 345 -11.06 3.48 14.95
N GLY A 346 -10.35 3.55 13.82
CA GLY A 346 -10.85 3.16 12.51
C GLY A 346 -10.25 3.97 11.37
N LEU A 347 -11.01 4.18 10.31
CA LEU A 347 -10.63 5.00 9.16
C LEU A 347 -11.33 6.36 9.19
N VAL A 348 -10.62 7.40 8.77
CA VAL A 348 -11.19 8.74 8.57
C VAL A 348 -10.93 9.19 7.15
N GLY A 349 -11.95 9.70 6.47
CA GLY A 349 -11.83 10.38 5.18
C GLY A 349 -11.88 11.89 5.35
N LEU A 350 -10.79 12.57 5.01
CA LEU A 350 -10.70 14.02 5.06
C LEU A 350 -10.77 14.63 3.66
N ASP A 351 -11.35 15.82 3.52
CA ASP A 351 -11.17 16.67 2.36
C ASP A 351 -9.68 17.01 2.20
N ALA A 352 -9.10 16.68 1.04
CA ALA A 352 -7.67 16.89 0.82
C ALA A 352 -7.28 18.38 0.83
N ALA A 353 -8.18 19.29 0.45
CA ALA A 353 -7.91 20.72 0.35
C ALA A 353 -8.07 21.45 1.69
N SER A 354 -9.10 21.13 2.48
CA SER A 354 -9.38 21.81 3.75
C SER A 354 -8.94 21.04 5.00
N GLY A 355 -8.80 19.71 4.90
CA GLY A 355 -8.59 18.81 6.02
C GLY A 355 -9.86 18.56 6.84
N ASP A 356 -11.04 18.96 6.34
CA ASP A 356 -12.30 18.71 7.05
C ASP A 356 -12.72 17.25 6.91
N GLU A 357 -13.20 16.68 8.00
CA GLU A 357 -13.71 15.32 8.01
C GLU A 357 -14.97 15.22 7.16
N ARG A 358 -14.96 14.30 6.19
CA ARG A 358 -16.11 13.99 5.34
C ARG A 358 -16.86 12.76 5.84
N TRP A 359 -16.13 11.79 6.36
CA TRP A 359 -16.67 10.55 6.89
C TRP A 359 -15.68 9.86 7.83
N SER A 360 -16.21 8.96 8.66
CA SER A 360 -15.44 8.10 9.56
C SER A 360 -16.07 6.71 9.58
N ALA A 361 -15.23 5.67 9.62
CA ALA A 361 -15.66 4.29 9.76
C ALA A 361 -14.96 3.66 10.97
N ASP A 362 -15.75 3.21 11.95
CA ASP A 362 -15.25 2.58 13.17
C ASP A 362 -14.69 1.18 12.90
N GLY A 363 -13.68 0.77 13.67
CA GLY A 363 -13.17 -0.61 13.67
C GLY A 363 -11.66 -0.70 13.82
N THR A 364 -11.14 -1.93 13.85
CA THR A 364 -9.70 -2.13 13.77
C THR A 364 -9.26 -1.81 12.34
N PRO A 365 -8.32 -0.88 12.14
CA PRO A 365 -7.79 -0.63 10.81
C PRO A 365 -7.16 -1.90 10.26
N GLY A 366 -7.47 -2.25 9.02
CA GLY A 366 -6.71 -3.24 8.27
C GLY A 366 -5.23 -2.87 8.20
N THR A 367 -4.41 -3.85 7.84
CA THR A 367 -2.96 -3.74 7.76
C THR A 367 -2.47 -3.06 6.47
N GLY A 368 -3.33 -2.98 5.45
CA GLY A 368 -3.05 -2.37 4.16
C GLY A 368 -4.33 -1.82 3.51
N TYR A 369 -4.18 -0.76 2.73
CA TYR A 369 -5.28 -0.07 2.03
C TYR A 369 -4.89 0.25 0.60
N MET A 370 -5.77 -0.05 -0.36
CA MET A 370 -5.54 0.19 -1.78
C MET A 370 -6.84 0.69 -2.42
N PRO A 371 -6.81 1.81 -3.13
CA PRO A 371 -8.00 2.33 -3.79
C PRO A 371 -8.32 1.52 -5.05
N VAL A 372 -9.61 1.36 -5.29
CA VAL A 372 -10.19 1.03 -6.60
C VAL A 372 -11.07 2.20 -7.03
N GLU A 373 -11.53 2.22 -8.27
CA GLU A 373 -12.25 3.37 -8.84
C GLU A 373 -13.38 3.89 -7.96
N ASN A 374 -14.23 3.00 -7.45
CA ASN A 374 -15.35 3.40 -6.59
C ASN A 374 -15.23 2.83 -5.17
N GLY A 375 -14.03 2.53 -4.68
CA GLY A 375 -13.90 1.83 -3.42
C GLY A 375 -12.49 1.74 -2.83
N LEU A 376 -12.41 0.98 -1.75
CA LEU A 376 -11.18 0.73 -1.01
C LEU A 376 -11.09 -0.74 -0.65
N LEU A 377 -10.01 -1.38 -1.10
CA LEU A 377 -9.58 -2.69 -0.62
C LEU A 377 -8.83 -2.52 0.70
N SER A 378 -9.04 -3.45 1.62
CA SER A 378 -8.26 -3.58 2.84
C SER A 378 -7.85 -5.02 3.11
N THR A 379 -6.72 -5.20 3.79
CA THR A 379 -6.22 -6.51 4.22
C THR A 379 -6.27 -6.64 5.73
N ASP A 380 -6.64 -7.80 6.25
CA ASP A 380 -6.52 -8.15 7.67
C ASP A 380 -6.21 -9.65 7.82
N GLY A 381 -5.07 -9.97 8.43
CA GLY A 381 -4.59 -11.36 8.56
C GLY A 381 -4.45 -12.08 7.21
N ASP A 382 -5.36 -13.02 6.96
CA ASP A 382 -5.47 -13.85 5.75
C ASP A 382 -6.52 -13.34 4.76
N SER A 383 -7.23 -12.27 5.09
CA SER A 383 -8.44 -11.84 4.39
C SER A 383 -8.24 -10.54 3.62
N VAL A 384 -8.93 -10.44 2.48
CA VAL A 384 -9.07 -9.23 1.67
C VAL A 384 -10.54 -8.83 1.68
N SER A 385 -10.82 -7.55 1.94
CA SER A 385 -12.18 -6.98 1.94
C SER A 385 -12.26 -5.82 0.97
N LEU A 386 -13.38 -5.70 0.27
CA LEU A 386 -13.70 -4.55 -0.59
C LEU A 386 -14.88 -3.78 -0.01
N ARG A 387 -14.69 -2.48 0.20
CA ARG A 387 -15.78 -1.52 0.43
C ARG A 387 -15.93 -0.63 -0.80
N THR A 388 -17.17 -0.35 -1.19
CA THR A 388 -17.45 0.55 -2.32
C THR A 388 -18.34 1.70 -1.89
N ASN A 389 -18.29 2.79 -2.64
CA ASN A 389 -19.13 3.97 -2.46
C ASN A 389 -20.62 3.61 -2.54
N CYS A 390 -21.45 4.45 -1.95
CA CYS A 390 -22.91 4.35 -2.08
C CYS A 390 -23.39 5.03 -3.38
N GLY A 391 -24.34 4.39 -4.08
CA GLY A 391 -24.92 4.87 -5.34
C GLY A 391 -26.17 5.72 -5.23
#